data_AF-A0A3A4K8Z1-F1
#
_entry.id   AF-A0A3A4K8Z1-F1
#
_cell.length_a   1.000
_cell.length_b   1.000
_cell.length_c   1.000
_cell.angle_alpha   90.00
_cell.angle_beta   90.00
_cell.angle_gamma   90.00
#
_symmetry.space_group_name_H-M   'P 1'
#
loop_
_entity.id
_entity.type
_entity.pdbx_description
1 polymer ?
#
loop_
_entity_poly.entity_id
_entity_poly.type
_entity_poly.pdbx_seq_one_letter_code
_entity_poly.pdbx_strand_id
1 'polypeptide(L)'
;MTLYGIDISNNNGPDIDLTRVRAEGFDFVFAKVSEGDYFIDYTWPAYRDAARAAGLALAGYHYVRADSDPDAQAEMFVRQLDGAAVMLDFEANSGGIDTFWAVVRAINARGVAVALSYIPRWYWQQIGCPDLSAVPGLIQSSYVSGSGGTASAMYPGDDSTSWTPFGGKTPDLLQFTDAACVAGHLVDANAFRGSRADLDTLLRAPSTPTNGSLMALTDAEQQELLSKTRDIWDQLRGPNGEGWPQLGHNDSGQNFTAVDKLVAIDNGLNEVRGDIKQLLTVNSNPPKAE
;
A
#
# COMPACT_ATOMS: atom_id res chain seq x y z
N MET A 1 -9.46 -6.39 24.45
CA MET A 1 -8.23 -5.93 25.12
C MET A 1 -7.76 -4.73 24.32
N THR A 2 -7.40 -3.65 25.01
CA THR A 2 -7.05 -2.38 24.37
C THR A 2 -5.59 -2.12 24.66
N LEU A 3 -4.81 -1.90 23.61
CA LEU A 3 -3.42 -1.48 23.72
C LEU A 3 -3.36 0.03 23.66
N TYR A 4 -2.44 0.62 24.40
CA TYR A 4 -2.17 2.05 24.34
C TYR A 4 -0.85 2.33 23.65
N GLY A 5 -0.80 3.43 22.92
CA GLY A 5 0.41 3.95 22.31
C GLY A 5 0.46 5.46 22.38
N ILE A 6 1.62 6.01 22.06
CA ILE A 6 1.82 7.46 21.92
C ILE A 6 2.25 7.77 20.50
N ASP A 7 2.03 9.01 20.08
CA ASP A 7 2.73 9.56 18.92
C ASP A 7 3.49 10.82 19.29
N ILE A 8 4.69 10.96 18.71
CA ILE A 8 5.72 11.92 19.15
C ILE A 8 6.49 12.51 17.97
N SER A 9 7.01 13.71 18.17
CA SER A 9 7.82 14.44 17.19
C SER A 9 8.85 15.33 17.87
N ASN A 10 9.59 16.10 17.09
CA ASN A 10 10.45 17.17 17.58
C ASN A 10 9.73 18.19 18.49
N ASN A 11 8.40 18.33 18.40
CA ASN A 11 7.63 19.20 19.28
C ASN A 11 7.61 18.72 20.74
N ASN A 12 7.82 17.42 20.96
CA ASN A 12 7.88 16.84 22.30
C ASN A 12 9.29 16.89 22.91
N GLY A 13 10.28 17.39 22.17
CA GLY A 13 11.70 17.33 22.55
C GLY A 13 12.33 15.97 22.25
N PRO A 14 13.61 15.75 22.60
CA PRO A 14 14.30 14.47 22.42
C PRO A 14 14.36 13.60 23.69
N ASP A 15 13.75 14.04 24.80
CA ASP A 15 14.00 13.54 26.16
C ASP A 15 12.93 12.59 26.71
N ILE A 16 11.95 12.19 25.89
CA ILE A 16 10.97 11.18 26.30
C ILE A 16 11.65 9.81 26.47
N ASP A 17 11.64 9.30 27.70
CA ASP A 17 12.17 7.97 28.04
C ASP A 17 11.22 6.86 27.58
N LEU A 18 11.50 6.25 26.41
CA LEU A 18 10.70 5.16 25.85
C LEU A 18 10.75 3.86 26.68
N THR A 19 11.78 3.66 27.52
CA THR A 19 11.80 2.54 28.47
C THR A 19 10.75 2.77 29.56
N ARG A 20 10.64 4.00 30.05
CA ARG A 20 9.58 4.39 30.99
C ARG A 20 8.19 4.33 30.34
N VAL A 21 8.03 4.78 29.09
CA VAL A 21 6.77 4.63 28.33
C VAL A 21 6.34 3.16 28.33
N ARG A 22 7.25 2.22 28.02
CA ARG A 22 6.95 0.79 28.08
C ARG A 22 6.57 0.33 29.49
N ALA A 23 7.30 0.77 30.52
CA ALA A 23 7.01 0.43 31.91
C ALA A 23 5.65 0.96 32.41
N GLU A 24 5.16 2.08 31.85
CA GLU A 24 3.84 2.64 32.11
C GLU A 24 2.70 1.90 31.40
N GLY A 25 3.02 0.85 30.62
CA GLY A 25 2.03 -0.06 30.03
C GLY A 25 1.67 0.24 28.57
N PHE A 26 2.44 1.06 27.88
CA PHE A 26 2.27 1.31 26.45
C PHE A 26 2.91 0.19 25.62
N ASP A 27 2.31 -0.10 24.46
CA ASP A 27 2.73 -1.18 23.57
C ASP A 27 3.30 -0.70 22.24
N PHE A 28 3.00 0.54 21.83
CA PHE A 28 3.46 1.09 20.57
C PHE A 28 3.77 2.58 20.63
N VAL A 29 4.58 3.04 19.68
CA VAL A 29 4.92 4.44 19.47
C VAL A 29 4.98 4.74 17.98
N PHE A 30 4.36 5.84 17.56
CA PHE A 30 4.51 6.36 16.20
C PHE A 30 5.30 7.67 16.25
N ALA A 31 6.43 7.75 15.54
CA ALA A 31 7.32 8.91 15.64
C ALA A 31 7.49 9.61 14.30
N LYS A 32 7.50 10.94 14.31
CA LYS A 32 7.64 11.74 13.10
C LYS A 32 8.99 11.48 12.46
N VAL A 33 9.01 11.33 11.14
CA VAL A 33 10.22 11.13 10.34
C VAL A 33 10.50 12.34 9.46
N SER A 34 9.46 12.82 8.76
CA SER A 34 9.59 13.93 7.83
C SER A 34 8.26 14.65 7.60
N GLU A 35 8.33 15.83 7.01
CA GLU A 35 7.18 16.61 6.56
C GLU A 35 7.53 17.26 5.23
N GLY A 36 6.62 17.11 4.25
CA GLY A 36 6.86 17.63 2.91
C GLY A 36 8.17 17.11 2.31
N ASP A 37 8.68 17.84 1.32
CA ASP A 37 9.96 17.57 0.67
C ASP A 37 11.10 18.42 1.26
N TYR A 38 10.91 18.96 2.46
CA TYR A 38 11.81 19.97 3.04
C TYR A 38 12.21 19.73 4.50
N PHE A 39 11.51 18.88 5.25
CA PHE A 39 11.78 18.70 6.69
C PHE A 39 12.02 17.22 7.04
N ILE A 40 13.11 16.98 7.80
CA ILE A 40 13.41 15.70 8.45
C ILE A 40 13.43 15.95 9.96
N ASP A 41 12.70 15.14 10.71
CA ASP A 41 12.64 15.24 12.15
C ASP A 41 13.96 14.76 12.78
N TYR A 42 14.66 15.66 13.48
CA TYR A 42 15.96 15.35 14.08
C TYR A 42 15.86 14.37 15.26
N THR A 43 14.68 14.17 15.85
CA THR A 43 14.45 13.25 16.97
C THR A 43 14.24 11.81 16.50
N TRP A 44 13.84 11.60 15.24
CA TRP A 44 13.52 10.29 14.68
C TRP A 44 14.56 9.20 14.95
N PRO A 45 15.87 9.39 14.67
CA PRO A 45 16.83 8.30 14.83
C PRO A 45 16.90 7.80 16.27
N ALA A 46 16.90 8.72 17.25
CA ALA A 46 16.95 8.39 18.67
C ALA A 46 15.66 7.70 19.13
N TYR A 47 14.49 8.20 18.70
CA TYR A 47 13.21 7.58 19.04
C TYR A 47 13.03 6.20 18.40
N ARG A 48 13.42 6.03 17.15
CA ARG A 48 13.39 4.72 16.47
C ARG A 48 14.21 3.69 17.22
N ASP A 49 15.45 4.02 17.58
CA ASP A 49 16.36 3.10 18.23
C ASP A 49 15.91 2.78 19.67
N ALA A 50 15.46 3.79 20.42
CA ALA A 50 14.92 3.61 21.76
C ALA A 50 13.60 2.80 21.77
N ALA A 51 12.71 3.00 20.79
CA ALA A 51 11.46 2.25 20.67
C ALA A 51 11.74 0.76 20.43
N ARG A 52 12.68 0.45 19.52
CA ARG A 52 13.12 -0.92 19.25
C ARG A 52 13.74 -1.56 20.48
N ALA A 53 14.62 -0.85 21.18
CA ALA A 53 15.25 -1.34 22.40
C ALA A 53 14.24 -1.62 23.53
N ALA A 54 13.19 -0.80 23.63
CA ALA A 54 12.10 -0.97 24.60
C ALA A 54 11.07 -2.04 24.19
N GLY A 55 11.16 -2.61 22.98
CA GLY A 55 10.20 -3.60 22.47
C GLY A 55 8.82 -3.02 22.10
N LEU A 56 8.74 -1.71 21.89
CA LEU A 56 7.53 -1.04 21.42
C LEU A 56 7.32 -1.34 19.93
N ALA A 57 6.08 -1.57 19.52
CA ALA A 57 5.73 -1.59 18.11
C ALA A 57 5.92 -0.18 17.54
N LEU A 58 6.57 -0.07 16.38
CA LEU A 58 7.05 1.21 15.86
C LEU A 58 6.55 1.43 14.43
N ALA A 59 5.99 2.62 14.20
CA ALA A 59 5.83 3.19 12.86
C ALA A 59 6.53 4.56 12.81
N GLY A 60 7.16 4.86 11.68
CA GLY A 60 7.58 6.21 11.33
C GLY A 60 6.47 6.89 10.55
N TYR A 61 6.15 8.14 10.87
CA TYR A 61 5.13 8.90 10.15
C TYR A 61 5.69 10.06 9.32
N HIS A 62 5.02 10.30 8.19
CA HIS A 62 5.29 11.43 7.30
C HIS A 62 4.08 12.34 7.23
N TYR A 63 4.28 13.63 7.50
CA TYR A 63 3.24 14.65 7.33
C TYR A 63 3.19 15.06 5.85
N VAL A 64 2.10 14.70 5.19
CA VAL A 64 1.90 14.96 3.76
C VAL A 64 1.64 16.44 3.50
N ARG A 65 2.27 16.99 2.47
CA ARG A 65 2.13 18.40 2.08
C ARG A 65 1.68 18.50 0.63
N ALA A 66 0.56 19.20 0.39
CA ALA A 66 0.03 19.41 -0.96
C ALA A 66 0.91 20.31 -1.82
N ASP A 67 1.71 21.16 -1.18
CA ASP A 67 2.63 22.09 -1.81
C ASP A 67 4.01 21.49 -2.11
N SER A 68 4.19 20.18 -1.86
CA SER A 68 5.42 19.44 -2.11
C SER A 68 5.22 18.38 -3.21
N ASP A 69 6.31 18.03 -3.90
CA ASP A 69 6.29 16.97 -4.92
C ASP A 69 6.10 15.58 -4.25
N PRO A 70 5.11 14.76 -4.67
CA PRO A 70 4.85 13.46 -4.03
C PRO A 70 6.03 12.48 -4.08
N ASP A 71 6.82 12.51 -5.18
CA ASP A 71 7.97 11.64 -5.33
C ASP A 71 9.15 12.11 -4.45
N ALA A 72 9.38 13.41 -4.34
CA ALA A 72 10.39 13.98 -3.46
C ALA A 72 10.08 13.72 -1.97
N GLN A 73 8.81 13.87 -1.58
CA GLN A 73 8.30 13.52 -0.25
C GLN A 73 8.59 12.06 0.09
N ALA A 74 8.19 11.15 -0.81
CA ALA A 74 8.39 9.71 -0.64
C ALA A 74 9.88 9.34 -0.58
N GLU A 75 10.72 9.91 -1.44
CA GLU A 75 12.17 9.67 -1.42
C GLU A 75 12.79 10.10 -0.10
N MET A 76 12.49 11.33 0.35
CA MET A 76 13.01 11.86 1.61
C MET A 76 12.62 10.96 2.78
N PHE A 77 11.35 10.59 2.85
CA PHE A 77 10.78 9.78 3.92
C PHE A 77 11.34 8.35 3.94
N VAL A 78 11.28 7.63 2.81
CA VAL A 78 11.66 6.21 2.74
C VAL A 78 13.13 6.00 3.10
N ARG A 79 14.02 6.94 2.74
CA ARG A 79 15.45 6.87 3.08
C ARG A 79 15.74 6.87 4.58
N GLN A 80 14.81 7.32 5.43
CA GLN A 80 15.01 7.42 6.88
C GLN A 80 14.44 6.22 7.68
N LEU A 81 13.51 5.44 7.09
CA LEU A 81 12.68 4.48 7.82
C LEU A 81 13.46 3.35 8.49
N ASP A 82 14.56 2.91 7.87
CA ASP A 82 15.38 1.78 8.34
C ASP A 82 14.54 0.52 8.65
N GLY A 83 13.49 0.25 7.87
CA GLY A 83 12.59 -0.90 8.07
C GLY A 83 11.49 -0.73 9.12
N ALA A 84 11.30 0.48 9.66
CA ALA A 84 10.09 0.80 10.43
C ALA A 84 8.82 0.73 9.56
N ALA A 85 7.68 0.42 10.17
CA ALA A 85 6.39 0.50 9.48
C ALA A 85 6.07 1.94 9.07
N VAL A 86 5.28 2.11 8.02
CA VAL A 86 4.97 3.43 7.45
C VAL A 86 3.58 3.89 7.86
N MET A 87 3.51 5.10 8.38
CA MET A 87 2.27 5.86 8.59
C MET A 87 2.29 7.13 7.73
N LEU A 88 1.18 7.44 7.07
CA LEU A 88 0.95 8.76 6.48
C LEU A 88 0.05 9.58 7.39
N ASP A 89 0.51 10.77 7.72
CA ASP A 89 -0.26 11.81 8.40
C ASP A 89 -0.86 12.73 7.34
N PHE A 90 -2.18 12.59 7.14
CA PHE A 90 -2.94 13.23 6.06
C PHE A 90 -4.07 14.09 6.65
N GLU A 91 -3.68 15.30 7.01
CA GLU A 91 -4.53 16.31 7.66
C GLU A 91 -4.31 17.70 7.04
N ALA A 92 -4.47 18.79 7.81
CA ALA A 92 -4.42 20.17 7.33
C ALA A 92 -3.27 20.41 6.32
N ASN A 93 -3.60 21.00 5.17
CA ASN A 93 -2.67 21.29 4.06
C ASN A 93 -2.13 20.07 3.28
N SER A 94 -2.65 18.86 3.50
CA SER A 94 -2.26 17.68 2.72
C SER A 94 -2.93 17.58 1.34
N GLY A 95 -3.93 18.42 1.06
CA GLY A 95 -4.64 18.48 -0.22
C GLY A 95 -5.84 17.52 -0.29
N GLY A 96 -6.24 17.13 -1.51
CA GLY A 96 -7.31 16.14 -1.72
C GLY A 96 -6.80 14.70 -1.66
N ILE A 97 -7.72 13.73 -1.67
CA ILE A 97 -7.38 12.29 -1.61
C ILE A 97 -6.45 11.83 -2.74
N ASP A 98 -6.44 12.52 -3.88
CA ASP A 98 -5.50 12.25 -4.97
C ASP A 98 -4.04 12.46 -4.55
N THR A 99 -3.79 13.43 -3.67
CA THR A 99 -2.46 13.71 -3.10
C THR A 99 -2.02 12.57 -2.19
N PHE A 100 -2.92 12.10 -1.32
CA PHE A 100 -2.67 10.93 -0.47
C PHE A 100 -2.25 9.72 -1.31
N TRP A 101 -3.04 9.40 -2.36
CA TRP A 101 -2.73 8.26 -3.22
C TRP A 101 -1.46 8.45 -4.06
N ALA A 102 -1.13 9.68 -4.46
CA ALA A 102 0.14 9.97 -5.14
C ALA A 102 1.34 9.65 -4.24
N VAL A 103 1.29 10.05 -2.97
CA VAL A 103 2.35 9.73 -1.99
C VAL A 103 2.40 8.23 -1.69
N VAL A 104 1.26 7.56 -1.51
CA VAL A 104 1.20 6.09 -1.34
C VAL A 104 1.85 5.38 -2.53
N ARG A 105 1.52 5.77 -3.78
CA ARG A 105 2.14 5.22 -4.99
C ARG A 105 3.65 5.42 -5.00
N ALA A 106 4.11 6.63 -4.69
CA ALA A 106 5.53 6.97 -4.69
C ALA A 106 6.31 6.16 -3.63
N ILE A 107 5.73 5.93 -2.44
CA ILE A 107 6.32 5.06 -1.41
C ILE A 107 6.35 3.60 -1.89
N ASN A 108 5.24 3.10 -2.45
CA ASN A 108 5.15 1.73 -2.98
C ASN A 108 6.14 1.47 -4.13
N ALA A 109 6.38 2.45 -5.00
CA ALA A 109 7.35 2.36 -6.09
C ALA A 109 8.80 2.16 -5.58
N ARG A 110 9.06 2.48 -4.30
CA ARG A 110 10.35 2.28 -3.62
C ARG A 110 10.40 0.98 -2.82
N GLY A 111 9.42 0.09 -2.99
CA GLY A 111 9.38 -1.24 -2.37
C GLY A 111 8.95 -1.24 -0.91
N VAL A 112 8.37 -0.14 -0.42
CA VAL A 112 7.84 -0.02 0.94
C VAL A 112 6.33 0.14 0.86
N ALA A 113 5.59 -0.57 1.72
CA ALA A 113 4.14 -0.43 1.76
C ALA A 113 3.70 0.44 2.94
N VAL A 114 2.74 1.33 2.69
CA VAL A 114 2.08 2.13 3.74
C VAL A 114 1.20 1.21 4.59
N ALA A 115 1.35 1.25 5.91
CA ALA A 115 0.60 0.42 6.85
C ALA A 115 -0.58 1.16 7.49
N LEU A 116 -0.41 2.45 7.75
CA LEU A 116 -1.35 3.27 8.51
C LEU A 116 -1.62 4.62 7.82
N SER A 117 -2.87 5.09 7.94
CA SER A 117 -3.30 6.40 7.44
C SER A 117 -3.97 7.14 8.58
N TYR A 118 -3.33 8.21 9.09
CA TYR A 118 -3.98 9.17 9.96
C TYR A 118 -4.79 10.13 9.10
N ILE A 119 -6.12 10.05 9.23
CA ILE A 119 -7.06 10.85 8.47
C ILE A 119 -8.18 11.26 9.43
N PRO A 120 -8.11 12.46 10.02
CA PRO A 120 -9.12 12.85 10.98
C PRO A 120 -10.42 13.21 10.26
N ARG A 121 -11.55 12.79 10.82
CA ARG A 121 -12.90 12.90 10.23
C ARG A 121 -13.24 14.32 9.82
N TRP A 122 -12.80 15.33 10.57
CA TRP A 122 -13.01 16.73 10.22
C TRP A 122 -12.31 17.08 8.91
N TYR A 123 -11.10 16.58 8.69
CA TYR A 123 -10.35 16.83 7.47
C TYR A 123 -10.95 16.05 6.29
N TRP A 124 -11.30 14.77 6.53
CA TRP A 124 -12.05 13.96 5.57
C TRP A 124 -13.34 14.64 5.10
N GLN A 125 -14.10 15.25 6.01
CA GLN A 125 -15.30 16.03 5.68
C GLN A 125 -14.95 17.29 4.87
N GLN A 126 -13.88 17.99 5.25
CA GLN A 126 -13.42 19.20 4.57
C GLN A 126 -13.03 18.94 3.12
N ILE A 127 -12.44 17.79 2.81
CA ILE A 127 -12.00 17.42 1.44
C ILE A 127 -13.10 16.74 0.62
N GLY A 128 -14.36 16.80 1.07
CA GLY A 128 -15.52 16.33 0.28
C GLY A 128 -15.94 14.89 0.55
N CYS A 129 -15.58 14.32 1.70
CA CYS A 129 -15.97 12.97 2.12
C CYS A 129 -15.60 11.84 1.12
N PRO A 130 -14.34 11.78 0.62
CA PRO A 130 -13.93 10.76 -0.34
C PRO A 130 -14.06 9.33 0.22
N ASP A 131 -14.11 8.31 -0.63
CA ASP A 131 -14.08 6.92 -0.17
C ASP A 131 -12.71 6.60 0.47
N LEU A 132 -12.75 5.98 1.66
CA LEU A 132 -11.59 5.53 2.41
C LEU A 132 -11.53 4.00 2.51
N SER A 133 -12.44 3.27 1.86
CA SER A 133 -12.53 1.80 1.97
C SER A 133 -11.19 1.10 1.67
N ALA A 134 -10.40 1.66 0.75
CA ALA A 134 -9.12 1.12 0.32
C ALA A 134 -7.89 1.65 1.09
N VAL A 135 -8.01 2.65 1.98
CA VAL A 135 -6.81 3.19 2.64
C VAL A 135 -6.17 2.15 3.58
N PRO A 136 -4.83 2.05 3.61
CA PRO A 136 -4.12 1.11 4.47
C PRO A 136 -4.14 1.61 5.92
N GLY A 137 -4.85 0.88 6.78
CA GLY A 137 -5.06 1.27 8.18
C GLY A 137 -5.75 2.63 8.35
N LEU A 138 -6.65 2.77 9.30
CA LEU A 138 -7.28 4.06 9.58
C LEU A 138 -7.08 4.46 11.03
N ILE A 139 -6.41 5.60 11.22
CA ILE A 139 -6.31 6.29 12.49
C ILE A 139 -7.19 7.52 12.41
N GLN A 140 -8.09 7.64 13.39
CA GLN A 140 -8.97 8.79 13.57
C GLN A 140 -8.58 9.55 14.84
N SER A 141 -8.62 10.88 14.83
CA SER A 141 -8.57 11.68 16.06
C SER A 141 -9.97 12.09 16.57
N SER A 142 -10.21 11.92 17.87
CA SER A 142 -11.43 12.40 18.54
C SER A 142 -11.12 12.64 20.01
N TYR A 143 -10.82 13.90 20.33
CA TYR A 143 -10.23 14.23 21.62
C TYR A 143 -11.26 14.34 22.73
N VAL A 144 -10.99 13.66 23.83
CA VAL A 144 -11.71 13.88 25.09
C VAL A 144 -11.29 15.21 25.71
N SER A 145 -12.11 15.74 26.61
CA SER A 145 -11.74 16.93 27.38
C SER A 145 -10.82 16.59 28.56
N GLY A 146 -9.98 17.55 28.96
CA GLY A 146 -9.04 17.42 30.07
C GLY A 146 -7.58 17.28 29.61
N SER A 147 -6.66 17.35 30.57
CA SER A 147 -5.21 17.23 30.32
C SER A 147 -4.48 16.68 31.55
N GLY A 148 -3.30 16.10 31.34
CA GLY A 148 -2.40 15.63 32.40
C GLY A 148 -2.82 14.33 33.09
N GLY A 149 -3.89 13.68 32.63
CA GLY A 149 -4.31 12.36 33.11
C GLY A 149 -3.48 11.24 32.49
N THR A 150 -3.50 10.05 33.09
CA THR A 150 -2.96 8.85 32.45
C THR A 150 -3.81 8.49 31.24
N ALA A 151 -3.18 8.03 30.14
CA ALA A 151 -3.88 7.64 28.90
C ALA A 151 -5.07 6.70 29.15
N SER A 152 -4.89 5.67 29.98
CA SER A 152 -5.96 4.70 30.31
C SER A 152 -7.16 5.30 31.04
N ALA A 153 -6.95 6.36 31.83
CA ALA A 153 -8.03 7.07 32.52
C ALA A 153 -8.76 8.07 31.61
N MET A 154 -8.07 8.59 30.59
CA MET A 154 -8.62 9.51 29.60
C MET A 154 -9.33 8.78 28.44
N TYR A 155 -9.00 7.52 28.21
CA TYR A 155 -9.56 6.73 27.12
C TYR A 155 -11.09 6.62 27.22
N PRO A 156 -11.87 7.01 26.17
CA PRO A 156 -13.33 7.04 26.23
C PRO A 156 -14.00 5.65 26.16
N GLY A 157 -13.22 4.56 26.06
CA GLY A 157 -13.73 3.19 26.00
C GLY A 157 -13.97 2.66 24.58
N ASP A 158 -14.01 1.33 24.46
CA ASP A 158 -14.14 0.62 23.17
C ASP A 158 -15.50 0.82 22.49
N ASP A 159 -16.52 1.18 23.28
CA ASP A 159 -17.90 1.45 22.83
C ASP A 159 -18.15 2.93 22.50
N SER A 160 -17.12 3.78 22.57
CA SER A 160 -17.22 5.20 22.26
C SER A 160 -17.64 5.44 20.81
N THR A 161 -18.46 6.46 20.58
CA THR A 161 -18.82 6.94 19.23
C THR A 161 -17.61 7.48 18.44
N SER A 162 -16.48 7.70 19.12
CA SER A 162 -15.20 8.03 18.45
C SER A 162 -14.74 6.94 17.49
N TRP A 163 -15.19 5.69 17.69
CA TRP A 163 -14.93 4.54 16.81
C TRP A 163 -15.93 4.37 15.67
N THR A 164 -16.93 5.26 15.52
CA THR A 164 -17.94 5.13 14.47
C THR A 164 -17.27 5.07 13.09
N PRO A 165 -17.72 4.21 12.15
CA PRO A 165 -17.18 4.18 10.79
C PRO A 165 -17.36 5.51 10.03
N PHE A 166 -16.51 5.77 9.04
CA PHE A 166 -16.66 6.84 8.05
C PHE A 166 -15.86 6.52 6.78
N GLY A 167 -16.23 7.13 5.66
CA GLY A 167 -15.57 6.85 4.37
C GLY A 167 -15.55 5.36 4.01
N GLY A 168 -16.58 4.59 4.40
CA GLY A 168 -16.63 3.14 4.13
C GLY A 168 -15.70 2.27 4.99
N LYS A 169 -15.03 2.83 6.02
CA LYS A 169 -14.06 2.10 6.86
C LYS A 169 -14.31 2.34 8.35
N THR A 170 -14.01 1.32 9.16
CA THR A 170 -13.98 1.45 10.63
C THR A 170 -12.56 1.83 11.06
N PRO A 171 -12.36 2.80 11.97
CA PRO A 171 -11.02 3.11 12.48
C PRO A 171 -10.38 1.89 13.14
N ASP A 172 -9.12 1.63 12.77
CA ASP A 172 -8.27 0.60 13.36
C ASP A 172 -7.64 1.12 14.66
N LEU A 173 -7.27 2.40 14.70
CA LEU A 173 -6.80 3.10 15.90
C LEU A 173 -7.56 4.41 16.13
N LEU A 174 -7.56 4.83 17.39
CA LEU A 174 -8.14 6.09 17.84
C LEU A 174 -7.08 6.90 18.59
N GLN A 175 -6.75 8.09 18.08
CA GLN A 175 -6.03 9.11 18.83
C GLN A 175 -7.05 9.91 19.64
N PHE A 176 -7.07 9.70 20.96
CA PHE A 176 -8.18 10.16 21.81
C PHE A 176 -7.84 11.36 22.69
N THR A 177 -6.59 11.81 22.71
CA THR A 177 -6.16 13.04 23.40
C THR A 177 -4.79 13.47 22.90
N ASP A 178 -4.51 14.76 23.01
CA ASP A 178 -3.24 15.44 22.78
C ASP A 178 -2.49 15.77 24.08
N ALA A 179 -3.00 15.32 25.23
CA ALA A 179 -2.58 15.82 26.53
C ALA A 179 -2.52 14.75 27.62
N ALA A 180 -2.21 13.50 27.26
CA ALA A 180 -1.95 12.45 28.24
C ALA A 180 -0.58 12.68 28.91
N CYS A 181 -0.50 12.49 30.22
CA CYS A 181 0.77 12.48 30.93
C CYS A 181 1.42 11.10 30.79
N VAL A 182 2.54 11.03 30.07
CA VAL A 182 3.30 9.81 29.79
C VAL A 182 4.78 10.08 29.96
N ALA A 183 5.46 9.26 30.76
CA ALA A 183 6.88 9.43 31.11
C ALA A 183 7.24 10.83 31.67
N GLY A 184 6.26 11.59 32.17
CA GLY A 184 6.42 12.96 32.65
C GLY A 184 6.18 14.07 31.62
N HIS A 185 5.78 13.72 30.39
CA HIS A 185 5.49 14.65 29.30
C HIS A 185 4.01 14.63 28.95
N LEU A 186 3.49 15.74 28.40
CA LEU A 186 2.19 15.75 27.75
C LEU A 186 2.38 15.34 26.28
N VAL A 187 1.69 14.29 25.88
CA VAL A 187 1.79 13.70 24.53
C VAL A 187 0.43 13.23 24.03
N ASP A 188 0.35 13.06 22.73
CA ASP A 188 -0.77 12.44 22.06
C ASP A 188 -0.84 10.96 22.44
N ALA A 189 -2.06 10.48 22.75
CA ALA A 189 -2.29 9.10 23.15
C ALA A 189 -3.32 8.40 22.26
N ASN A 190 -3.00 7.16 21.95
CA ASN A 190 -3.67 6.31 20.99
C ASN A 190 -4.17 5.03 21.64
N ALA A 191 -5.27 4.50 21.12
CA ALA A 191 -5.81 3.21 21.49
C ALA A 191 -5.93 2.30 20.25
N PHE A 192 -5.62 1.02 20.42
CA PHE A 192 -5.85 -0.03 19.43
C PHE A 192 -6.70 -1.14 20.05
N ARG A 193 -7.80 -1.51 19.38
CA ARG A 193 -8.72 -2.57 19.84
C ARG A 193 -8.28 -3.92 19.29
N GLY A 194 -7.42 -4.62 20.04
CA GLY A 194 -6.92 -5.92 19.64
C GLY A 194 -5.75 -6.41 20.49
N SER A 195 -5.15 -7.52 20.06
CA SER A 195 -3.93 -8.07 20.66
C SER A 195 -2.67 -7.46 20.04
N ARG A 196 -1.52 -7.65 20.67
CA ARG A 196 -0.23 -7.24 20.11
C ARG A 196 0.05 -7.91 18.76
N ALA A 197 -0.38 -9.16 18.58
CA ALA A 197 -0.23 -9.87 17.31
C ALA A 197 -1.07 -9.24 16.18
N ASP A 198 -2.27 -8.73 16.50
CA ASP A 198 -3.12 -8.02 15.54
C ASP A 198 -2.48 -6.69 15.14
N LEU A 199 -1.94 -5.94 16.10
CA LEU A 199 -1.21 -4.70 15.82
C LEU A 199 0.03 -4.95 14.97
N ASP A 200 0.85 -5.95 15.32
CA ASP A 200 2.02 -6.29 14.53
C ASP A 200 1.63 -6.73 13.11
N THR A 201 0.46 -7.33 12.93
CA THR A 201 -0.08 -7.69 11.61
C THR A 201 -0.55 -6.47 10.84
N LEU A 202 -1.19 -5.51 11.50
CA LEU A 202 -1.57 -4.23 10.88
C LEU A 202 -0.33 -3.44 10.42
N LEU A 203 0.73 -3.41 11.23
CA LEU A 203 1.98 -2.72 10.91
C LEU A 203 2.83 -3.44 9.85
N ARG A 204 2.67 -4.75 9.72
CA ARG A 204 3.17 -5.52 8.58
C ARG A 204 2.22 -5.29 7.41
N ALA A 205 2.37 -4.16 6.72
CA ALA A 205 1.65 -3.91 5.48
C ALA A 205 1.72 -5.17 4.58
N PRO A 206 0.61 -5.60 3.97
CA PRO A 206 0.54 -6.90 3.30
C PRO A 206 1.66 -6.99 2.26
N SER A 207 2.57 -7.95 2.46
CA SER A 207 3.48 -8.41 1.41
C SER A 207 2.62 -8.77 0.22
N THR A 208 2.72 -7.97 -0.83
CA THR A 208 1.76 -7.81 -1.92
C THR A 208 1.22 -9.16 -2.44
N PRO A 209 -0.08 -9.47 -2.24
CA PRO A 209 -0.82 -10.27 -3.20
C PRO A 209 -1.52 -9.28 -4.14
N THR A 210 -0.92 -9.07 -5.30
CA THR A 210 -1.36 -8.57 -6.64
C THR A 210 -2.60 -7.65 -6.81
N ASN A 211 -3.55 -7.57 -5.88
CA ASN A 211 -4.80 -6.80 -6.02
C ASN A 211 -4.70 -5.33 -5.60
N GLY A 212 -3.76 -4.97 -4.70
CA GLY A 212 -3.58 -3.58 -4.26
C GLY A 212 -2.93 -2.67 -5.32
N SER A 213 -2.16 -3.24 -6.26
CA SER A 213 -1.47 -2.48 -7.31
C SER A 213 -2.42 -1.84 -8.32
N LEU A 214 -3.61 -2.41 -8.52
CA LEU A 214 -4.61 -1.89 -9.45
C LEU A 214 -5.38 -0.71 -8.84
N MET A 215 -5.68 -0.76 -7.54
CA MET A 215 -6.36 0.31 -6.81
C MET A 215 -5.47 1.55 -6.58
N ALA A 216 -4.16 1.39 -6.76
CA ALA A 216 -3.21 2.48 -6.70
C ALA A 216 -3.17 3.30 -8.00
N LEU A 217 -3.67 2.78 -9.13
CA LEU A 217 -3.69 3.49 -10.41
C LEU A 217 -4.80 4.55 -10.44
N THR A 218 -4.55 5.68 -11.09
CA THR A 218 -5.61 6.66 -11.42
C THR A 218 -6.66 6.04 -12.34
N ASP A 219 -7.88 6.60 -12.40
CA ASP A 219 -8.93 6.13 -13.30
C ASP A 219 -8.46 6.05 -14.77
N ALA A 220 -7.65 7.03 -15.21
CA ALA A 220 -7.07 7.05 -16.54
C ALA A 220 -6.10 5.88 -16.77
N GLU A 221 -5.22 5.60 -15.80
CA GLU A 221 -4.27 4.48 -15.88
C GLU A 221 -4.98 3.12 -15.79
N GLN A 222 -6.03 3.01 -14.97
CA GLN A 222 -6.87 1.80 -14.90
C GLN A 222 -7.58 1.55 -16.22
N GLN A 223 -8.13 2.61 -16.85
CA GLN A 223 -8.79 2.51 -18.14
C GLN A 223 -7.80 2.18 -19.26
N GLU A 224 -6.60 2.76 -19.24
CA GLU A 224 -5.52 2.43 -20.17
C GLU A 224 -5.10 0.97 -20.03
N LEU A 225 -4.90 0.49 -18.80
CA LEU A 225 -4.54 -0.90 -18.53
C LEU A 225 -5.62 -1.88 -18.98
N LEU A 226 -6.90 -1.59 -18.70
CA LEU A 226 -8.02 -2.38 -19.17
C LEU A 226 -8.09 -2.41 -20.70
N SER A 227 -7.89 -1.25 -21.36
CA SER A 227 -7.88 -1.15 -22.82
C SER A 227 -6.76 -1.97 -23.43
N LYS A 228 -5.52 -1.86 -22.92
CA LYS A 228 -4.38 -2.63 -23.41
C LYS A 228 -4.55 -4.13 -23.17
N THR A 229 -5.10 -4.51 -22.02
CA THR A 229 -5.37 -5.93 -21.71
C THR A 229 -6.43 -6.51 -22.63
N ARG A 230 -7.50 -5.76 -22.93
CA ARG A 230 -8.52 -6.15 -23.90
C ARG A 230 -7.98 -6.26 -25.32
N ASP A 231 -7.17 -5.28 -25.75
CA ASP A 231 -6.53 -5.34 -27.07
C ASP A 231 -5.62 -6.57 -27.18
N ILE A 232 -4.77 -6.86 -26.20
CA ILE A 232 -3.94 -8.07 -26.18
C ILE A 232 -4.81 -9.34 -26.23
N TRP A 233 -5.89 -9.39 -25.45
CA TRP A 233 -6.83 -10.51 -25.48
C TRP A 233 -7.42 -10.71 -26.88
N ASP A 234 -7.96 -9.65 -27.49
CA ASP A 234 -8.57 -9.70 -28.82
C ASP A 234 -7.55 -10.06 -29.90
N GLN A 235 -6.32 -9.53 -29.85
CA GLN A 235 -5.26 -9.91 -30.79
C GLN A 235 -4.92 -11.40 -30.69
N LEU A 236 -4.79 -11.93 -29.48
CA LEU A 236 -4.42 -13.34 -29.28
C LEU A 236 -5.57 -14.30 -29.56
N ARG A 237 -6.79 -13.94 -29.16
CA ARG A 237 -7.95 -14.84 -29.10
C ARG A 237 -9.05 -14.53 -30.10
N GLY A 238 -8.93 -13.44 -30.86
CA GLY A 238 -10.00 -12.91 -31.70
C GLY A 238 -11.06 -12.16 -30.88
N PRO A 239 -11.92 -11.37 -31.56
CA PRO A 239 -13.00 -10.64 -30.90
C PRO A 239 -13.86 -11.55 -30.02
N ASN A 240 -14.11 -11.15 -28.77
CA ASN A 240 -14.85 -11.93 -27.76
C ASN A 240 -14.26 -13.32 -27.45
N GLY A 241 -13.03 -13.60 -27.89
CA GLY A 241 -12.38 -14.89 -27.73
C GLY A 241 -12.86 -15.97 -28.71
N GLU A 242 -13.54 -15.60 -29.80
CA GLU A 242 -14.11 -16.52 -30.79
C GLU A 242 -13.17 -16.83 -31.97
N GLY A 243 -11.91 -16.40 -31.90
CA GLY A 243 -10.91 -16.54 -32.95
C GLY A 243 -11.12 -15.57 -34.11
N TRP A 244 -10.16 -15.54 -35.04
CA TRP A 244 -10.12 -14.61 -36.15
C TRP A 244 -10.59 -15.27 -37.45
N PRO A 245 -11.68 -14.77 -38.09
CA PRO A 245 -12.18 -15.34 -39.34
C PRO A 245 -11.10 -15.42 -40.44
N GLN A 246 -10.20 -14.44 -40.50
CA GLN A 246 -9.12 -14.40 -41.48
C GLN A 246 -8.03 -15.46 -41.27
N LEU A 247 -7.97 -16.12 -40.11
CA LEU A 247 -7.02 -17.20 -39.85
C LEU A 247 -7.53 -18.57 -40.31
N GLY A 248 -8.82 -18.65 -40.67
CA GLY A 248 -9.52 -19.88 -41.05
C GLY A 248 -10.29 -20.48 -39.86
N HIS A 249 -10.82 -21.69 -40.06
CA HIS A 249 -11.65 -22.39 -39.08
C HIS A 249 -11.22 -23.84 -38.89
N ASN A 250 -11.53 -24.40 -37.73
CA ASN A 250 -11.40 -25.84 -37.48
C ASN A 250 -12.58 -26.62 -38.11
N ASP A 251 -12.52 -27.96 -38.03
CA ASP A 251 -13.55 -28.85 -38.59
C ASP A 251 -14.94 -28.67 -37.94
N SER A 252 -15.01 -27.99 -36.79
CA SER A 252 -16.25 -27.62 -36.10
C SER A 252 -16.76 -26.22 -36.46
N GLY A 253 -16.11 -25.52 -37.41
CA GLY A 253 -16.48 -24.19 -37.87
C GLY A 253 -16.03 -23.04 -36.97
N GLN A 254 -15.27 -23.29 -35.90
CA GLN A 254 -14.77 -22.25 -35.01
C GLN A 254 -13.53 -21.60 -35.60
N ASN A 255 -13.43 -20.27 -35.55
CA ASN A 255 -12.28 -19.55 -36.08
C ASN A 255 -11.00 -19.91 -35.30
N PHE A 256 -9.86 -19.89 -35.97
CA PHE A 256 -8.57 -20.07 -35.32
C PHE A 256 -8.14 -18.83 -34.54
N THR A 257 -7.52 -19.05 -33.38
CA THR A 257 -6.77 -18.03 -32.65
C THR A 257 -5.38 -17.81 -33.29
N ALA A 258 -4.67 -16.77 -32.85
CA ALA A 258 -3.28 -16.55 -33.29
C ALA A 258 -2.39 -17.76 -32.94
N VAL A 259 -2.60 -18.38 -31.78
CA VAL A 259 -1.86 -19.56 -31.32
C VAL A 259 -2.16 -20.78 -32.20
N ASP A 260 -3.44 -21.04 -32.49
CA ASP A 260 -3.82 -22.16 -33.35
C ASP A 260 -3.16 -22.05 -34.74
N LYS A 261 -3.10 -20.83 -35.27
CA LYS A 261 -2.47 -20.60 -36.56
C LYS A 261 -0.96 -20.81 -36.54
N LEU A 262 -0.28 -20.41 -35.47
CA LEU A 262 1.15 -20.66 -35.30
C LEU A 262 1.45 -22.17 -35.26
N VAL A 263 0.63 -22.94 -34.55
CA VAL A 263 0.75 -24.41 -34.53
C VAL A 263 0.51 -25.02 -35.92
N ALA A 264 -0.51 -24.55 -36.64
CA ALA A 264 -0.78 -25.02 -38.00
C ALA A 264 0.38 -24.73 -38.97
N ILE A 265 1.02 -23.56 -38.85
CA ILE A 265 2.20 -23.20 -39.64
C ILE A 265 3.38 -24.10 -39.29
N ASP A 266 3.64 -24.35 -38.01
CA ASP A 266 4.74 -25.23 -37.57
C ASP A 266 4.58 -26.66 -38.12
N ASN A 267 3.36 -27.22 -38.04
CA ASN A 267 3.05 -28.53 -38.61
C ASN A 267 3.30 -28.55 -40.13
N GLY A 268 2.80 -27.54 -40.86
CA GLY A 268 3.01 -27.45 -42.31
C GLY A 268 4.48 -27.31 -42.69
N LEU A 269 5.28 -26.57 -41.91
CA LEU A 269 6.73 -26.46 -42.12
C LEU A 269 7.45 -27.81 -41.90
N ASN A 270 7.02 -28.57 -40.89
CA ASN A 270 7.58 -29.89 -40.60
C ASN A 270 7.25 -30.92 -41.69
N GLU A 271 6.05 -30.88 -42.27
CA GLU A 271 5.67 -31.69 -43.43
C GLU A 271 6.52 -31.37 -44.65
N VAL A 272 6.62 -30.08 -45.02
CA VAL A 272 7.48 -29.64 -46.14
C VAL A 272 8.93 -30.08 -45.94
N ARG A 273 9.45 -30.00 -44.71
CA ARG A 273 10.79 -30.48 -44.39
C ARG A 273 10.93 -31.99 -44.58
N GLY A 274 9.89 -32.76 -44.25
CA GLY A 274 9.81 -34.20 -44.50
C GLY A 274 9.86 -34.51 -46.00
N ASP A 275 9.04 -33.84 -46.79
CA ASP A 275 8.95 -34.02 -48.24
C ASP A 275 10.29 -33.70 -48.93
N ILE A 276 10.94 -32.59 -48.53
CA ILE A 276 12.26 -32.22 -49.04
C ILE A 276 13.29 -33.32 -48.73
N LYS A 277 13.29 -33.89 -47.51
CA LYS A 277 14.20 -34.98 -47.17
C LYS A 277 13.95 -36.20 -48.06
N GLN A 278 12.70 -36.56 -48.30
CA GLN A 278 12.32 -37.69 -49.13
C GLN A 278 12.73 -37.49 -50.60
N LEU A 279 12.54 -36.29 -51.15
CA LEU A 279 12.98 -35.94 -52.51
C LEU A 279 14.51 -36.04 -52.65
N LEU A 280 15.26 -35.57 -51.66
CA LEU A 280 16.71 -35.66 -51.66
C LEU A 280 17.22 -37.11 -51.59
N THR A 281 16.58 -37.99 -50.81
CA THR A 281 16.94 -39.42 -50.79
C THR A 281 16.62 -40.14 -52.10
N VAL A 282 15.50 -39.81 -52.75
CA VAL A 282 15.13 -40.40 -54.05
C VAL A 282 16.14 -40.00 -55.13
N ASN A 283 16.61 -38.75 -55.14
CA ASN A 283 17.55 -38.25 -56.13
C ASN A 283 19.01 -38.72 -55.90
N SER A 284 19.30 -39.33 -54.75
CA SER A 284 20.63 -39.83 -54.38
C SER A 284 20.88 -41.29 -54.80
N ASN A 285 19.85 -42.02 -55.25
CA ASN A 285 19.98 -43.40 -55.74
C ASN A 285 20.15 -43.40 -57.27
N PRO A 286 21.33 -43.75 -57.82
CA PRO A 286 21.51 -43.80 -59.26
C PRO A 286 20.66 -44.94 -59.86
N PRO A 287 20.12 -44.78 -61.08
CA PRO A 287 19.36 -45.82 -61.75
C PRO A 287 20.24 -47.05 -61.93
N LYS A 288 19.71 -48.23 -61.56
CA LYS A 288 20.38 -49.51 -61.83
C LYS A 288 20.54 -49.64 -63.35
N ALA A 289 21.77 -49.64 -63.83
CA ALA A 289 22.08 -49.99 -65.20
C ALA A 289 21.67 -51.46 -65.44
N GLU A 290 20.78 -51.67 -66.41
CA GLU A 290 20.42 -52.98 -66.95
C GLU A 290 21.56 -53.57 -67.80
#